data_AF-A0A5B7AXS7-F1
#
_entry.id   AF-A0A5B7AXS7-F1
#
_cell.length_a   1.000
_cell.length_b   1.000
_cell.length_c   1.000
_cell.angle_alpha   90.00
_cell.angle_beta   90.00
_cell.angle_gamma   90.00
#
_symmetry.space_group_name_H-M   'P 1'
#
loop_
_entity.id
_entity.type
_entity.pdbx_description
1 polymer ?
#
loop_
_entity_poly.entity_id
_entity_poly.type
_entity_poly.pdbx_seq_one_letter_code
_entity_poly.pdbx_strand_id
1 'polypeptide(L)'
;MKLQIRVDEESGKIVDACFKTFGCGSAIASSSVATEWVKGRQMEEVLTIKNTEIAKHLSLPPVKLHCSMLAEDAIKAAVKDYEAKRAKLGAAPEEKSADA
;
A
#
# COMPACT_ATOMS: atom_id res chain seq x y z
N MET A 1 -7.20 8.49 2.72
CA MET A 1 -6.36 7.71 3.64
C MET A 1 -4.92 7.75 3.14
N LYS A 2 -3.92 7.79 4.01
CA LYS A 2 -2.50 7.61 3.65
C LYS A 2 -1.99 6.34 4.30
N LEU A 3 -1.61 5.36 3.49
CA LEU A 3 -0.96 4.12 3.92
C LEU A 3 0.49 4.17 3.48
N GLN A 4 1.41 3.83 4.37
CA GLN A 4 2.84 3.78 4.10
C GLN A 4 3.34 2.38 4.46
N ILE A 5 4.17 1.83 3.58
CA ILE A 5 4.81 0.53 3.75
C ILE A 5 6.32 0.71 3.80
N ARG A 6 6.97 -0.14 4.58
CA ARG A 6 8.42 -0.34 4.55
C ARG A 6 8.66 -1.71 3.93
N VAL A 7 9.44 -1.73 2.87
CA VAL A 7 9.78 -2.94 2.12
C VAL A 7 11.25 -3.24 2.35
N ASP A 8 11.56 -4.50 2.58
CA ASP A 8 12.92 -5.01 2.54
C ASP A 8 13.35 -5.19 1.08
N GLU A 9 14.42 -4.52 0.67
CA GLU A 9 14.88 -4.47 -0.72
C GLU A 9 15.43 -5.82 -1.20
N GLU A 10 15.96 -6.65 -0.30
CA GLU A 10 16.54 -7.95 -0.64
C GLU A 10 15.45 -9.00 -0.86
N SER A 11 14.48 -9.08 0.08
CA SER A 11 13.42 -10.10 0.02
C SER A 11 12.17 -9.67 -0.76
N GLY A 12 11.97 -8.36 -0.94
CA GLY A 12 10.72 -7.81 -1.49
C GLY A 12 9.52 -7.91 -0.54
N LYS A 13 9.75 -8.20 0.75
CA LYS A 13 8.69 -8.31 1.76
C LYS A 13 8.38 -6.97 2.41
N ILE A 14 7.10 -6.75 2.72
CA ILE A 14 6.69 -5.62 3.55
C ILE A 14 7.01 -5.94 5.02
N VAL A 15 8.03 -5.31 5.58
CA VAL A 15 8.45 -5.51 6.99
C VAL A 15 7.62 -4.69 7.97
N ASP A 16 7.08 -3.56 7.53
CA ASP A 16 6.22 -2.72 8.35
C ASP A 16 5.20 -1.94 7.53
N ALA A 17 4.08 -1.58 8.16
CA ALA A 17 3.02 -0.81 7.54
C ALA A 17 2.34 0.08 8.58
N CYS A 18 2.12 1.35 8.23
CA CYS A 18 1.42 2.31 9.07
C CYS A 18 0.41 3.11 8.24
N PHE A 19 -0.61 3.63 8.91
CA PHE A 19 -1.64 4.44 8.24
C PHE A 19 -1.97 5.69 9.04
N LYS A 20 -2.41 6.72 8.30
CA LYS A 20 -3.09 7.89 8.84
C LYS A 20 -4.38 8.09 8.04
N THR A 21 -5.50 8.10 8.75
CA THR A 21 -6.82 8.21 8.11
C THR A 21 -7.71 9.17 8.89
N PHE A 22 -8.58 9.86 8.17
CA PHE A 22 -9.65 10.68 8.72
C PHE A 22 -10.95 10.12 8.15
N GLY A 23 -11.93 9.85 9.01
CA GLY A 23 -13.20 9.27 8.58
C GLY A 23 -13.96 8.63 9.73
N CYS A 24 -15.08 7.99 9.39
CA CYS A 24 -15.87 7.24 10.35
C CYS A 24 -15.13 5.98 10.85
N GLY A 25 -15.61 5.38 11.95
CA GLY A 25 -15.00 4.18 12.54
C GLY A 25 -14.80 3.04 11.55
N SER A 26 -15.71 2.84 10.60
CA SER A 26 -15.56 1.84 9.53
C SER A 26 -14.34 2.10 8.63
N ALA A 27 -14.04 3.37 8.34
CA ALA A 27 -12.86 3.72 7.56
C ALA A 27 -11.58 3.42 8.36
N ILE A 28 -11.56 3.76 9.66
CA ILE A 28 -10.43 3.47 10.55
C ILE A 28 -10.21 1.95 10.66
N ALA A 29 -11.28 1.17 10.86
CA ALA A 29 -11.22 -0.28 10.94
C ALA A 29 -10.70 -0.90 9.62
N SER A 30 -11.25 -0.51 8.46
CA SER A 30 -10.76 -0.98 7.16
C SER A 30 -9.29 -0.63 6.92
N SER A 31 -8.87 0.57 7.32
CA SER A 31 -7.47 1.00 7.23
C SER A 31 -6.54 0.12 8.08
N SER A 32 -6.97 -0.18 9.30
CA SER A 32 -6.22 -1.01 10.24
C SER A 32 -6.10 -2.45 9.77
N VAL A 33 -7.19 -3.03 9.24
CA VAL A 33 -7.18 -4.38 8.66
C VAL A 33 -6.22 -4.44 7.48
N ALA A 34 -6.26 -3.44 6.59
CA ALA A 34 -5.35 -3.35 5.46
C ALA A 34 -3.88 -3.34 5.91
N THR A 35 -3.50 -2.56 6.92
CA THR A 35 -2.10 -2.53 7.38
C THR A 35 -1.62 -3.85 7.97
N GLU A 36 -2.48 -4.56 8.72
CA GLU A 36 -2.15 -5.87 9.26
C GLU A 36 -2.03 -6.91 8.14
N TRP A 37 -2.88 -6.84 7.12
CA TRP A 37 -2.87 -7.82 6.04
C TRP A 37 -1.69 -7.67 5.09
N VAL A 38 -1.18 -6.45 4.88
CA VAL A 38 -0.02 -6.23 4.02
C VAL A 38 1.31 -6.56 4.71
N LYS A 39 1.37 -6.45 6.04
CA LYS A 39 2.61 -6.72 6.81
C LYS A 39 3.00 -8.20 6.68
N GLY A 40 4.28 -8.44 6.37
CA GLY A 40 4.88 -9.77 6.21
C GLY A 40 4.64 -10.43 4.85
N ARG A 41 3.87 -9.82 3.94
CA ARG A 41 3.58 -10.36 2.62
C ARG A 41 4.53 -9.84 1.54
N GLN A 42 4.57 -10.56 0.42
CA GLN A 42 5.22 -10.11 -0.81
C GLN A 42 4.42 -8.97 -1.47
N MET A 43 5.12 -8.08 -2.16
CA MET A 43 4.51 -6.94 -2.85
C MET A 43 3.47 -7.34 -3.91
N GLU A 44 3.68 -8.47 -4.60
CA GLU A 44 2.78 -8.97 -5.62
C GLU A 44 1.49 -9.55 -4.99
N GLU A 45 1.61 -10.15 -3.81
CA GLU A 45 0.48 -10.75 -3.09
C GLU A 45 -0.47 -9.67 -2.57
N VAL A 46 0.05 -8.54 -2.09
CA VAL A 46 -0.81 -7.50 -1.50
C VAL A 46 -1.72 -6.81 -2.52
N LEU A 47 -1.36 -6.84 -3.81
CA LEU A 47 -2.20 -6.35 -4.90
C LEU A 47 -3.44 -7.23 -5.13
N THR A 48 -3.43 -8.47 -4.63
CA THR A 48 -4.57 -9.40 -4.75
C THR A 48 -5.65 -9.16 -3.69
N ILE A 49 -5.35 -8.39 -2.64
CA ILE A 49 -6.30 -8.04 -1.58
C ILE A 49 -7.44 -7.20 -2.18
N LYS A 50 -8.68 -7.67 -1.98
CA LYS A 50 -9.87 -6.99 -2.50
C LYS A 50 -10.69 -6.34 -1.40
N ASN A 51 -11.34 -5.22 -1.72
CA ASN A 51 -12.27 -4.54 -0.83
C ASN A 51 -13.41 -5.46 -0.34
N THR A 52 -13.81 -6.44 -1.15
CA THR A 52 -14.87 -7.39 -0.80
C THR A 52 -14.46 -8.30 0.36
N GLU A 53 -13.18 -8.66 0.44
CA GLU A 53 -12.64 -9.47 1.54
C GLU A 53 -12.57 -8.64 2.83
N ILE A 54 -12.11 -7.39 2.75
CA ILE A 54 -12.09 -6.47 3.89
C ILE A 54 -13.51 -6.19 4.38
N ALA A 55 -14.45 -5.93 3.46
CA ALA A 55 -15.85 -5.69 3.78
C ALA A 55 -16.49 -6.89 4.47
N LYS A 56 -16.21 -8.11 3.96
CA LYS A 56 -16.71 -9.35 4.55
C LYS A 56 -16.11 -9.58 5.94
N HIS A 57 -14.80 -9.35 6.10
CA HIS A 57 -14.12 -9.51 7.39
C HIS A 57 -14.70 -8.59 8.47
N LEU A 58 -14.99 -7.34 8.10
CA LEU A 58 -15.57 -6.35 9.01
C LEU A 58 -17.11 -6.36 9.04
N SER A 59 -17.76 -7.28 8.33
CA SER A 59 -19.22 -7.36 8.19
C SER A 59 -19.86 -6.00 7.82
N LEU A 60 -19.23 -5.26 6.89
CA LEU A 60 -19.68 -3.94 6.52
C LEU A 60 -21.03 -4.01 5.78
N PRO A 61 -22.03 -3.18 6.16
CA PRO A 61 -23.26 -3.06 5.40
C PRO A 61 -22.99 -2.42 4.03
N PRO A 62 -23.86 -2.62 3.03
CA PRO A 62 -23.67 -2.11 1.66
C PRO A 62 -23.34 -0.61 1.59
N VAL A 63 -23.95 0.21 2.46
CA VAL A 63 -23.73 1.67 2.52
C VAL A 63 -22.31 2.07 2.94
N LYS A 64 -21.55 1.18 3.57
CA LYS A 64 -20.18 1.42 4.05
C LYS A 64 -19.08 0.75 3.21
N LEU A 65 -19.42 0.13 2.08
CA LEU A 65 -18.42 -0.51 1.19
C LEU A 65 -17.35 0.45 0.68
N HIS A 66 -17.65 1.75 0.55
CA HIS A 66 -16.64 2.75 0.20
C HIS A 66 -15.45 2.79 1.17
N CYS A 67 -15.65 2.41 2.44
CA CYS A 67 -14.59 2.36 3.45
C CYS A 67 -13.58 1.23 3.16
N SER A 68 -14.03 0.08 2.64
CA SER A 68 -13.12 -0.99 2.23
C SER A 68 -12.46 -0.70 0.87
N MET A 69 -13.17 -0.03 -0.05
CA MET A 69 -12.59 0.43 -1.32
C MET A 69 -11.44 1.41 -1.09
N LEU A 70 -11.61 2.37 -0.18
CA LEU A 70 -10.54 3.30 0.20
C LEU A 70 -9.28 2.59 0.73
N ALA A 71 -9.47 1.46 1.43
CA ALA A 71 -8.37 0.66 1.94
C ALA A 71 -7.62 -0.07 0.81
N GLU A 72 -8.35 -0.72 -0.10
CA GLU A 72 -7.78 -1.37 -1.29
C GLU A 72 -7.01 -0.37 -2.17
N ASP A 73 -7.60 0.80 -2.46
CA ASP A 73 -6.98 1.81 -3.31
C ASP A 73 -5.67 2.34 -2.72
N ALA A 74 -5.60 2.47 -1.40
CA ALA A 74 -4.37 2.92 -0.75
C ALA A 74 -3.28 1.85 -0.71
N ILE A 75 -3.62 0.56 -0.64
CA ILE A 75 -2.62 -0.52 -0.81
C ILE A 75 -1.99 -0.40 -2.18
N LYS A 76 -2.82 -0.31 -3.24
CA LYS A 76 -2.35 -0.15 -4.62
C LYS A 76 -1.50 1.11 -4.80
N ALA A 77 -1.94 2.23 -4.21
CA ALA A 77 -1.20 3.49 -4.27
C ALA A 77 0.16 3.40 -3.57
N ALA A 78 0.25 2.74 -2.41
CA ALA A 78 1.50 2.56 -1.68
C ALA A 78 2.49 1.66 -2.44
N VAL A 79 2.01 0.58 -3.05
CA VAL A 79 2.81 -0.30 -3.91
C VAL A 79 3.35 0.46 -5.12
N LYS A 80 2.48 1.17 -5.85
CA LYS A 80 2.86 1.96 -7.01
C LYS A 80 3.88 3.05 -6.68
N ASP A 81 3.72 3.71 -5.52
CA ASP A 81 4.67 4.71 -5.04
C ASP A 81 6.05 4.10 -4.76
N TYR A 82 6.10 2.91 -4.17
CA TYR A 82 7.36 2.18 -3.95
C TYR A 82 8.04 1.81 -5.27
N GLU A 83 7.31 1.23 -6.22
CA GLU A 83 7.84 0.86 -7.54
C GLU A 83 8.38 2.08 -8.30
N ALA A 84 7.64 3.19 -8.28
CA ALA A 84 8.07 4.43 -8.91
C ALA A 84 9.33 5.02 -8.27
N LYS A 85 9.49 4.90 -6.95
CA LYS A 85 10.71 5.31 -6.24
C LYS A 85 11.90 4.41 -6.59
N ARG A 86 11.71 3.09 -6.64
CA ARG A 86 12.76 2.16 -7.07
C ARG A 86 13.20 2.42 -8.51
N ALA A 87 12.28 2.69 -9.42
CA ALA A 87 12.60 3.02 -10.80
C ALA A 87 13.46 4.30 -10.91
N LYS A 88 13.17 5.31 -10.08
CA LYS A 88 13.98 6.55 -10.02
C LYS A 88 15.36 6.34 -9.41
N LEU A 89 15.49 5.46 -8.41
CA LEU A 89 16.77 5.14 -7.76
C LEU A 89 17.66 4.25 -8.64
N GLY A 90 17.07 3.40 -9.49
CA GLY A 90 17.79 2.63 -10.51
C GLY A 90 18.25 3.45 -11.72
N ALA A 91 17.82 4.72 -11.83
CA ALA A 91 18.24 5.66 -12.86
C ALA A 91 19.24 6.67 -12.28
N ALA A 92 20.49 6.25 -12.04
CA ALA A 92 21.61 7.17 -11.85
C ALA A 92 22.06 7.76 -13.20
N PRO A 93 22.56 9.01 -13.23
CA PRO A 93 22.84 9.74 -14.47
C PRO A 93 24.14 9.24 -15.13
N GLU A 94 24.11 9.01 -16.44
CA GLU A 94 25.33 8.89 -17.24
C GLU A 94 26.19 10.15 -17.06
N GLU A 95 27.43 9.98 -16.64
CA GLU A 95 28.46 11.01 -16.61
C GLU A 95 28.57 11.64 -18.01
N LYS A 96 28.16 12.90 -18.15
CA LYS A 96 28.59 13.71 -19.29
C LYS A 96 30.08 13.96 -19.10
N SER A 97 30.91 13.22 -19.83
CA SER A 97 32.31 13.56 -20.03
C SER A 97 32.39 14.98 -20.57
N ALA A 98 33.02 15.86 -19.79
CA ALA A 98 33.42 17.17 -20.25
C ALA A 98 34.53 16.98 -21.28
N ASP A 99 34.24 17.23 -22.55
CA ASP A 99 35.28 17.46 -23.56
C ASP A 99 35.73 18.91 -23.47
N ALA A 100 37.04 19.07 -23.36
CA ALA A 100 37.79 20.31 -23.23
C ALA A 100 38.08 20.96 -24.59
#